data_AF-A0A126R8V8-F1
#
_entry.id   AF-A0A126R8V8-F1
#
_cell.length_a   1.000
_cell.length_b   1.000
_cell.length_c   1.000
_cell.angle_alpha   90.00
_cell.angle_beta   90.00
_cell.angle_gamma   90.00
#
_symmetry.space_group_name_H-M   'P 1'
#
loop_
_entity.id
_entity.type
_entity.pdbx_description
1 polymer ?
#
loop_
_entity_poly.entity_id
_entity_poly.type
_entity_poly.pdbx_seq_one_letter_code
_entity_poly.pdbx_strand_id
1 'polypeptide(L)'
;MLADMSAFSFLTGPTAADSWPTASVLAGMSAVPVGHAIDLAIFFPNEGRERHDALMAETRRHLGACVTGIERSLRFALEQQPQVAALLAPRMEAICWPTICAQPTLLGPALLAHMQMRAGVTLLLRQFGQPDDRLDESEAETILPTNDAAVAEALVALAEAEGRWLAPGAEDEPMQPDLPAEHFAELMWTAAASIMALVQRSASTDADMMLPAFEKAGWTLLSEHDETRGPIAAAERLVRCLGERADAPELLGAALGQRRFLLFAALTARRLRMDCAHVADILVMSPVAELAALCRSLGGSDADYRHLLLALRPVRPSLTDAAIIIEAERYQALTEAQADGLVNALRAPRALRAKLDHLRQVTI
;
A
#
# COMPACT_ATOMS: atom_id res chain seq x y z
N MET A 1 50.16 19.81 7.67
CA MET A 1 50.08 20.95 6.73
C MET A 1 49.35 20.49 5.49
N LEU A 2 48.42 21.32 5.03
CA LEU A 2 47.35 21.07 4.05
C LEU A 2 47.80 20.69 2.64
N ALA A 3 46.98 19.83 1.99
CA ALA A 3 46.58 19.77 0.58
C ALA A 3 45.58 18.58 0.52
N ASP A 4 44.36 18.61 -0.03
CA ASP A 4 43.87 19.32 -1.21
C ASP A 4 42.36 19.60 -1.12
N MET A 5 41.97 20.73 -1.70
CA MET A 5 40.64 20.95 -2.26
C MET A 5 40.50 20.14 -3.56
N SER A 6 39.36 19.50 -3.77
CA SER A 6 38.80 19.38 -5.12
C SER A 6 37.29 19.21 -5.05
N ALA A 7 36.59 20.28 -5.42
CA ALA A 7 35.20 20.26 -5.81
C ALA A 7 35.07 19.64 -7.21
N PHE A 8 34.16 18.68 -7.39
CA PHE A 8 33.54 18.44 -8.69
C PHE A 8 32.03 18.31 -8.52
N SER A 9 31.35 19.35 -9.00
CA SER A 9 29.93 19.33 -9.36
C SER A 9 29.75 18.59 -10.67
N PHE A 10 28.64 17.84 -10.79
CA PHE A 10 27.95 17.69 -12.06
C PHE A 10 26.48 18.07 -11.87
N LEU A 11 26.09 19.14 -12.57
CA LEU A 11 24.73 19.57 -12.89
C LEU A 11 24.36 18.96 -14.24
N THR A 12 23.19 18.31 -14.36
CA THR A 12 22.12 18.52 -15.37
C THR A 12 21.16 17.30 -15.40
N GLY A 13 19.84 17.54 -15.37
CA GLY A 13 18.74 16.55 -15.26
C GLY A 13 18.49 15.66 -16.51
N PRO A 14 17.35 14.95 -16.62
CA PRO A 14 16.01 15.40 -16.24
C PRO A 14 15.37 14.68 -15.04
N THR A 15 14.30 15.32 -14.60
CA THR A 15 13.36 15.08 -13.52
C THR A 15 12.81 13.65 -13.37
N ALA A 16 12.53 13.31 -12.11
CA ALA A 16 11.69 12.23 -11.60
C ALA A 16 12.32 10.82 -11.55
N ALA A 17 13.09 10.57 -10.49
CA ALA A 17 13.28 9.23 -9.95
C ALA A 17 13.34 9.33 -8.41
N ASP A 18 12.16 9.45 -7.78
CA ASP A 18 12.02 9.28 -6.33
C ASP A 18 11.91 7.79 -5.91
N SER A 19 12.25 6.88 -6.81
CA SER A 19 12.32 5.44 -6.56
C SER A 19 13.68 4.91 -7.01
N TRP A 20 14.46 4.44 -6.04
CA TRP A 20 15.82 3.85 -6.09
C TRP A 20 16.98 4.83 -5.86
N PRO A 21 17.93 4.52 -4.97
CA PRO A 21 19.25 5.13 -5.07
C PRO A 21 19.93 4.56 -6.31
N THR A 22 20.41 5.45 -7.19
CA THR A 22 21.38 5.17 -8.25
C THR A 22 22.66 4.59 -7.65
N ALA A 23 22.64 3.30 -7.34
CA ALA A 23 23.83 2.51 -7.06
C ALA A 23 24.04 1.60 -8.26
N SER A 24 24.99 1.97 -9.11
CA SER A 24 25.53 1.07 -10.13
C SER A 24 25.92 -0.25 -9.47
N VAL A 25 25.28 -1.31 -9.91
CA VAL A 25 25.53 -2.71 -9.57
C VAL A 25 27.03 -3.02 -9.69
N LEU A 26 27.73 -3.09 -8.55
CA LEU A 26 28.91 -3.93 -8.44
C LEU A 26 28.41 -5.33 -8.06
N ALA A 27 28.59 -6.24 -9.00
CA ALA A 27 28.22 -7.65 -8.88
C ALA A 27 28.60 -8.23 -7.51
N GLY A 28 27.63 -8.83 -6.82
CA GLY A 28 27.87 -9.78 -5.71
C GLY A 28 27.41 -9.36 -4.32
N MET A 29 27.00 -8.10 -4.07
CA MET A 29 26.44 -7.70 -2.78
C MET A 29 25.22 -6.79 -3.00
N SER A 30 24.03 -7.33 -2.74
CA SER A 30 22.75 -6.63 -2.86
C SER A 30 22.73 -5.40 -1.94
N ALA A 31 22.65 -4.20 -2.52
CA ALA A 31 22.54 -2.93 -1.79
C ALA A 31 21.12 -2.70 -1.25
N VAL A 32 20.51 -3.74 -0.65
CA VAL A 32 19.25 -3.63 0.05
C VAL A 32 19.51 -2.95 1.40
N PRO A 33 18.81 -1.84 1.73
CA PRO A 33 18.92 -1.24 3.06
C PRO A 33 18.69 -2.29 4.15
N VAL A 34 19.52 -2.30 5.19
CA VAL A 34 19.48 -3.34 6.24
C VAL A 34 18.07 -3.51 6.83
N GLY A 35 17.33 -2.41 7.05
CA GLY A 35 15.95 -2.45 7.51
C GLY A 35 15.03 -3.23 6.57
N HIS A 36 15.11 -2.96 5.26
CA HIS A 36 14.33 -3.69 4.25
C HIS A 36 14.71 -5.16 4.17
N ALA A 37 16.01 -5.49 4.33
CA ALA A 37 16.44 -6.89 4.37
C ALA A 37 15.84 -7.64 5.57
N ILE A 38 15.71 -6.97 6.73
CA ILE A 38 15.05 -7.52 7.92
C ILE A 38 13.57 -7.72 7.65
N ASP A 39 12.89 -6.73 7.07
CA ASP A 39 11.47 -6.85 6.71
C ASP A 39 11.24 -8.03 5.75
N LEU A 40 12.02 -8.13 4.67
CA LEU A 40 11.94 -9.25 3.75
C LEU A 40 12.17 -10.61 4.43
N ALA A 41 13.16 -10.71 5.33
CA ALA A 41 13.43 -11.93 6.08
C ALA A 41 12.29 -12.31 7.05
N ILE A 42 11.52 -11.32 7.53
CA ILE A 42 10.33 -11.54 8.34
C ILE A 42 9.18 -12.03 7.45
N PHE A 43 8.93 -11.39 6.30
CA PHE A 43 7.79 -11.68 5.40
C PHE A 43 7.96 -12.94 4.55
N PHE A 44 9.21 -13.33 4.26
CA PHE A 44 9.57 -14.50 3.47
C PHE A 44 10.51 -15.39 4.29
N PRO A 45 10.00 -16.06 5.35
CA PRO A 45 10.84 -16.94 6.14
C PRO A 45 11.29 -18.14 5.30
N ASN A 46 12.52 -18.61 5.53
CA ASN A 46 12.96 -19.90 4.99
C ASN A 46 11.97 -21.01 5.38
N GLU A 47 11.77 -21.97 4.47
CA GLU A 47 10.82 -23.08 4.61
C GLU A 47 10.84 -23.70 6.03
N GLY A 48 9.66 -23.89 6.61
CA GLY A 48 9.47 -24.56 7.92
C GLY A 48 9.34 -23.65 9.15
N ARG A 49 9.29 -22.32 8.99
CA ARG A 49 8.94 -21.38 10.08
C ARG A 49 7.58 -20.71 9.81
N GLU A 50 6.50 -21.45 10.01
CA GLU A 50 5.16 -20.86 9.98
C GLU A 50 5.02 -19.85 11.12
N ARG A 51 4.83 -18.57 10.76
CA ARG A 51 4.42 -17.52 11.69
C ARG A 51 2.97 -17.15 11.39
N HIS A 52 2.11 -17.34 12.36
CA HIS A 52 0.69 -17.01 12.27
C HIS A 52 0.50 -15.53 12.59
N ASP A 53 0.77 -14.66 11.62
CA ASP A 53 0.40 -13.25 11.67
C ASP A 53 -0.59 -13.00 10.52
N ALA A 54 -1.81 -12.57 10.88
CA ALA A 54 -2.88 -12.34 9.92
C ALA A 54 -2.50 -11.26 8.90
N LEU A 55 -1.77 -10.22 9.31
CA LEU A 55 -1.32 -9.16 8.43
C LEU A 55 -0.29 -9.69 7.43
N MET A 56 0.65 -10.52 7.88
CA MET A 56 1.63 -11.14 7.00
C MET A 56 0.99 -12.08 5.98
N ALA A 57 0.10 -12.97 6.43
CA ALA A 57 -0.62 -13.89 5.54
C ALA A 57 -1.43 -13.12 4.49
N GLU A 58 -2.13 -12.07 4.92
CA GLU A 58 -2.94 -11.24 4.04
C GLU A 58 -2.07 -10.42 3.07
N THR A 59 -0.92 -9.90 3.51
CA THR A 59 0.06 -9.21 2.66
C THR A 59 0.58 -10.13 1.57
N ARG A 60 0.96 -11.36 1.92
CA ARG A 60 1.44 -12.35 0.95
C ARG A 60 0.36 -12.74 -0.04
N ARG A 61 -0.87 -12.96 0.43
CA ARG A 61 -2.03 -13.23 -0.42
C ARG A 61 -2.23 -12.14 -1.45
N HIS A 62 -2.33 -10.87 -1.03
CA HIS A 62 -2.50 -9.75 -1.96
C HIS A 62 -1.33 -9.62 -2.94
N LEU A 63 -0.09 -9.69 -2.46
CA LEU A 63 1.09 -9.55 -3.28
C LEU A 63 1.18 -10.67 -4.33
N GLY A 64 1.08 -11.93 -3.91
CA GLY A 64 1.12 -13.09 -4.81
C GLY A 64 -0.02 -13.06 -5.83
N ALA A 65 -1.22 -12.73 -5.39
CA ALA A 65 -2.40 -12.66 -6.26
C ALA A 65 -2.27 -11.55 -7.32
N CYS A 66 -1.73 -10.38 -6.94
CA CYS A 66 -1.46 -9.29 -7.88
C CYS A 66 -0.39 -9.66 -8.89
N VAL A 67 0.71 -10.27 -8.43
CA VAL A 67 1.78 -10.77 -9.30
C VAL A 67 1.23 -11.82 -10.28
N THR A 68 0.37 -12.72 -9.82
CA THR A 68 -0.29 -13.71 -10.67
C THR A 68 -1.19 -13.06 -11.71
N GLY A 69 -1.98 -12.05 -11.32
CA GLY A 69 -2.80 -11.27 -12.25
C GLY A 69 -1.96 -10.60 -13.34
N ILE A 70 -0.87 -9.94 -12.95
CA ILE A 70 0.09 -9.30 -13.87
C ILE A 70 0.76 -10.33 -14.77
N GLU A 71 1.19 -11.48 -14.23
CA GLU A 71 1.79 -12.56 -15.01
C GLU A 71 0.83 -13.06 -16.10
N ARG A 72 -0.46 -13.25 -15.77
CA ARG A 72 -1.47 -13.65 -16.76
C ARG A 72 -1.65 -12.61 -17.86
N SER A 73 -1.74 -11.33 -17.51
CA SER A 73 -1.83 -10.25 -18.50
C SER A 73 -0.58 -10.14 -19.38
N LEU A 74 0.61 -10.31 -18.81
CA LEU A 74 1.87 -10.34 -19.57
C LEU A 74 1.92 -11.52 -20.53
N ARG A 75 1.55 -12.72 -20.07
CA ARG A 75 1.49 -13.91 -20.92
C ARG A 75 0.56 -13.69 -22.10
N PHE A 76 -0.63 -13.13 -21.86
CA PHE A 76 -1.59 -12.80 -22.93
C PHE A 76 -1.00 -11.80 -23.94
N ALA A 77 -0.36 -10.73 -23.48
CA ALA A 77 0.30 -9.76 -24.36
C ALA A 77 1.46 -10.38 -25.17
N LEU A 78 2.14 -11.39 -24.62
CA LEU A 78 3.24 -12.11 -25.26
C LEU A 78 2.78 -13.23 -26.20
N GLU A 79 1.49 -13.61 -26.23
CA GLU A 79 0.97 -14.64 -27.15
C GLU A 79 1.22 -14.30 -28.62
N GLN A 80 1.29 -13.00 -28.94
CA GLN A 80 1.58 -12.51 -30.29
C GLN A 80 3.05 -12.71 -30.70
N GLN A 81 3.89 -13.29 -29.84
CA GLN A 81 5.30 -13.59 -30.08
C GLN A 81 5.51 -15.11 -30.08
N PRO A 82 5.47 -15.78 -31.26
CA PRO A 82 5.42 -17.23 -31.35
C PRO A 82 6.55 -17.96 -30.62
N GLN A 83 7.76 -17.38 -30.62
CA GLN A 83 8.92 -17.96 -29.93
C GLN A 83 8.78 -17.93 -28.41
N VAL A 84 8.28 -16.81 -27.87
CA VAL A 84 8.00 -16.68 -26.43
C VAL A 84 6.84 -17.59 -26.04
N ALA A 85 5.75 -17.52 -26.80
CA ALA A 85 4.54 -18.31 -26.56
C ALA A 85 4.84 -19.82 -26.54
N ALA A 86 5.65 -20.32 -27.48
CA ALA A 86 6.03 -21.74 -27.52
C ALA A 86 6.84 -22.20 -26.28
N LEU A 87 7.63 -21.31 -25.67
CA LEU A 87 8.42 -21.61 -24.47
C LEU A 87 7.59 -21.52 -23.18
N LEU A 88 6.53 -20.71 -23.19
CA LEU A 88 5.61 -20.54 -22.06
C LEU A 88 4.45 -21.53 -22.08
N ALA A 89 4.00 -21.99 -23.27
CA ALA A 89 2.86 -22.90 -23.41
C ALA A 89 2.94 -24.19 -22.58
N PRO A 90 4.11 -24.86 -22.45
CA PRO A 90 4.23 -26.04 -21.60
C PRO A 90 4.15 -25.75 -20.09
N ARG A 91 4.27 -24.48 -19.70
CA ARG A 91 4.39 -24.04 -18.29
C ARG A 91 3.11 -23.37 -17.83
N MET A 92 2.10 -24.17 -17.53
CA MET A 92 0.82 -23.65 -17.04
C MET A 92 0.87 -23.14 -15.59
N GLU A 93 1.89 -23.52 -14.83
CA GLU A 93 2.12 -23.07 -13.45
C GLU A 93 2.59 -21.60 -13.38
N ALA A 94 2.33 -20.95 -12.25
CA ALA A 94 2.78 -19.59 -11.98
C ALA A 94 4.32 -19.53 -11.86
N ILE A 95 4.93 -18.55 -12.53
CA ILE A 95 6.39 -18.37 -12.56
C ILE A 95 6.83 -17.31 -11.55
N CYS A 96 6.11 -16.18 -11.53
CA CYS A 96 6.57 -14.97 -10.89
C CYS A 96 6.50 -15.08 -9.36
N TRP A 97 5.40 -15.61 -8.80
CA TRP A 97 5.27 -15.71 -7.35
C TRP A 97 6.31 -16.64 -6.70
N PRO A 98 6.56 -17.88 -7.20
CA PRO A 98 7.66 -18.70 -6.71
C PRO A 98 9.03 -18.04 -6.85
N THR A 99 9.26 -17.32 -7.95
CA THR A 99 10.51 -16.57 -8.17
C THR A 99 10.72 -15.48 -7.11
N ILE A 100 9.66 -14.72 -6.79
CA ILE A 100 9.69 -13.69 -5.73
C ILE A 100 9.90 -14.32 -4.36
N CYS A 101 9.23 -15.43 -4.05
CA CYS A 101 9.46 -16.16 -2.80
C CYS A 101 10.92 -16.61 -2.66
N ALA A 102 11.55 -17.06 -3.75
CA ALA A 102 12.95 -17.45 -3.78
C ALA A 102 13.92 -16.25 -3.78
N GLN A 103 13.50 -15.09 -4.28
CA GLN A 103 14.30 -13.86 -4.36
C GLN A 103 13.51 -12.63 -3.89
N PRO A 104 13.20 -12.50 -2.59
CA PRO A 104 12.37 -11.40 -2.08
C PRO A 104 12.96 -10.01 -2.31
N THR A 105 14.28 -9.93 -2.54
CA THR A 105 15.00 -8.68 -2.84
C THR A 105 14.60 -8.03 -4.15
N LEU A 106 13.78 -8.69 -4.98
CA LEU A 106 13.16 -8.09 -6.16
C LEU A 106 12.08 -7.07 -5.81
N LEU A 107 11.58 -7.08 -4.57
CA LEU A 107 10.58 -6.14 -4.08
C LEU A 107 11.25 -4.94 -3.42
N GLY A 108 10.80 -3.74 -3.75
CA GLY A 108 11.20 -2.50 -3.10
C GLY A 108 10.49 -2.30 -1.76
N PRO A 109 11.07 -1.49 -0.86
CA PRO A 109 10.48 -1.21 0.46
C PRO A 109 9.14 -0.47 0.36
N ALA A 110 8.99 0.43 -0.61
CA ALA A 110 7.76 1.20 -0.78
C ALA A 110 6.58 0.33 -1.22
N LEU A 111 6.82 -0.59 -2.17
CA LEU A 111 5.83 -1.58 -2.58
C LEU A 111 5.42 -2.49 -1.42
N LEU A 112 6.39 -3.00 -0.65
CA LEU A 112 6.09 -3.88 0.49
C LEU A 112 5.24 -3.15 1.54
N ALA A 113 5.60 -1.91 1.88
CA ALA A 113 4.82 -1.07 2.80
C ALA A 113 3.39 -0.82 2.27
N HIS A 114 3.24 -0.55 0.97
CA HIS A 114 1.92 -0.40 0.36
C HIS A 114 1.09 -1.68 0.45
N MET A 115 1.70 -2.85 0.19
CA MET A 115 1.01 -4.13 0.29
C MET A 115 0.60 -4.48 1.73
N GLN A 116 1.41 -4.09 2.72
CA GLN A 116 1.05 -4.22 4.14
C GLN A 116 -0.13 -3.30 4.50
N MET A 117 -0.10 -2.04 4.08
CA MET A 117 -1.21 -1.10 4.27
C MET A 117 -2.49 -1.66 3.65
N ARG A 118 -2.43 -2.11 2.39
CA ARG A 118 -3.56 -2.75 1.69
C ARG A 118 -4.09 -3.95 2.46
N ALA A 119 -3.23 -4.87 2.86
CA ALA A 119 -3.62 -6.05 3.62
C ALA A 119 -4.28 -5.69 4.96
N GLY A 120 -3.74 -4.69 5.66
CA GLY A 120 -4.35 -4.18 6.88
C GLY A 120 -5.74 -3.61 6.65
N VAL A 121 -5.92 -2.79 5.59
CA VAL A 121 -7.25 -2.33 5.20
C VAL A 121 -8.19 -3.51 4.94
N THR A 122 -7.75 -4.55 4.22
CA THR A 122 -8.57 -5.75 3.98
C THR A 122 -8.97 -6.46 5.28
N LEU A 123 -8.05 -6.60 6.25
CA LEU A 123 -8.35 -7.19 7.55
C LEU A 123 -9.39 -6.37 8.33
N LEU A 124 -9.28 -5.05 8.29
CA LEU A 124 -10.25 -4.15 8.89
C LEU A 124 -11.63 -4.27 8.22
N LEU A 125 -11.67 -4.39 6.89
CA LEU A 125 -12.91 -4.59 6.13
C LEU A 125 -13.55 -5.97 6.38
N ARG A 126 -12.78 -7.05 6.55
CA ARG A 126 -13.33 -8.42 6.78
C ARG A 126 -14.13 -8.54 8.06
N GLN A 127 -13.92 -7.67 9.05
CA GLN A 127 -14.74 -7.64 10.26
C GLN A 127 -16.20 -7.23 10.01
N PHE A 128 -16.52 -6.77 8.80
CA PHE A 128 -17.88 -6.57 8.30
C PHE A 128 -18.62 -7.90 8.02
N GLY A 129 -17.88 -9.00 7.80
CA GLY A 129 -18.44 -10.32 7.46
C GLY A 129 -18.98 -11.12 8.64
N GLN A 130 -18.85 -10.63 9.88
CA GLN A 130 -19.59 -11.16 11.02
C GLN A 130 -20.68 -10.15 11.37
N PRO A 131 -21.96 -10.55 11.43
CA PRO A 131 -23.03 -9.67 11.86
C PRO A 131 -22.80 -9.34 13.33
N ASP A 132 -22.18 -8.19 13.59
CA ASP A 132 -22.33 -7.51 14.86
C ASP A 132 -23.72 -6.86 14.79
N ASP A 133 -24.66 -7.44 15.52
CA ASP A 133 -26.12 -7.33 15.43
C ASP A 133 -26.69 -5.92 15.75
N ARG A 134 -25.95 -4.82 15.51
CA ARG A 134 -26.23 -3.51 16.13
C ARG A 134 -25.91 -2.25 15.30
N LEU A 135 -26.02 -2.29 13.98
CA LEU A 135 -26.19 -1.06 13.20
C LEU A 135 -27.43 -1.23 12.34
N ASP A 136 -28.52 -0.58 12.75
CA ASP A 136 -29.75 -0.48 11.96
C ASP A 136 -29.37 0.03 10.56
N GLU A 137 -29.75 -0.70 9.50
CA GLU A 137 -29.57 -0.29 8.10
C GLU A 137 -30.14 1.14 7.85
N SER A 138 -31.12 1.54 8.66
CA SER A 138 -31.69 2.89 8.74
C SER A 138 -30.66 3.99 9.06
N GLU A 139 -29.69 3.76 9.97
CA GLU A 139 -28.65 4.75 10.30
C GLU A 139 -27.62 4.90 9.17
N ALA A 140 -27.37 3.83 8.40
CA ALA A 140 -26.46 3.86 7.25
C ALA A 140 -27.02 4.68 6.09
N GLU A 141 -28.33 4.57 5.81
CA GLU A 141 -29.03 5.42 4.83
C GLU A 141 -29.15 6.88 5.30
N THR A 142 -29.16 7.13 6.61
CA THR A 142 -29.32 8.48 7.18
C THR A 142 -28.11 9.38 6.91
N ILE A 143 -26.91 8.82 6.76
CA ILE A 143 -25.65 9.60 6.76
C ILE A 143 -25.13 9.88 5.34
N LEU A 144 -25.38 8.96 4.40
CA LEU A 144 -25.04 9.12 2.99
C LEU A 144 -26.32 9.09 2.16
N PRO A 145 -26.82 10.24 1.69
CA PRO A 145 -28.04 10.31 0.91
C PRO A 145 -27.82 9.60 -0.42
N THR A 146 -28.56 8.52 -0.57
CA THR A 146 -28.65 7.69 -1.79
C THR A 146 -29.50 8.35 -2.88
N ASN A 147 -30.14 9.49 -2.59
CA ASN A 147 -30.96 10.25 -3.54
C ASN A 147 -30.13 11.05 -4.57
N ASP A 148 -28.81 11.17 -4.38
CA ASP A 148 -27.90 11.76 -5.36
C ASP A 148 -27.25 10.65 -6.18
N ALA A 149 -27.52 10.63 -7.49
CA ALA A 149 -27.04 9.61 -8.41
C ALA A 149 -25.50 9.51 -8.44
N ALA A 150 -24.78 10.64 -8.34
CA ALA A 150 -23.32 10.63 -8.37
C ALA A 150 -22.73 10.06 -7.08
N VAL A 151 -23.36 10.33 -5.93
CA VAL A 151 -22.96 9.75 -4.63
C VAL A 151 -23.26 8.25 -4.61
N ALA A 152 -24.43 7.84 -5.12
CA ALA A 152 -24.80 6.43 -5.22
C ALA A 152 -23.84 5.65 -6.13
N GLU A 153 -23.47 6.20 -7.29
CA GLU A 153 -22.50 5.59 -8.21
C GLU A 153 -21.11 5.48 -7.56
N ALA A 154 -20.64 6.53 -6.88
CA ALA A 154 -19.35 6.51 -6.17
C ALA A 154 -19.33 5.50 -5.02
N LEU A 155 -20.46 5.31 -4.32
CA LEU A 155 -20.62 4.30 -3.29
C LEU A 155 -20.53 2.89 -3.84
N VAL A 156 -21.21 2.61 -4.95
CA VAL A 156 -21.14 1.31 -5.65
C VAL A 156 -19.70 1.05 -6.11
N ALA A 157 -19.05 2.04 -6.72
CA ALA A 157 -17.67 1.91 -7.19
C ALA A 157 -16.69 1.63 -6.03
N LEU A 158 -16.88 2.25 -4.86
CA LEU A 158 -16.09 1.96 -3.67
C LEU A 158 -16.33 0.53 -3.18
N ALA A 159 -17.59 0.11 -3.05
CA ALA A 159 -17.94 -1.23 -2.60
C ALA A 159 -17.42 -2.33 -3.55
N GLU A 160 -17.49 -2.11 -4.86
CA GLU A 160 -16.92 -3.02 -5.86
C GLU A 160 -15.39 -3.10 -5.76
N ALA A 161 -14.72 -1.97 -5.54
CA ALA A 161 -13.27 -1.93 -5.38
C ALA A 161 -12.82 -2.62 -4.09
N GLU A 162 -13.47 -2.34 -2.96
CA GLU A 162 -13.24 -3.04 -1.70
C GLU A 162 -13.55 -4.54 -1.80
N GLY A 163 -14.61 -4.89 -2.53
CA GLY A 163 -15.00 -6.27 -2.82
C GLY A 163 -13.90 -7.06 -3.54
N ARG A 164 -13.17 -6.44 -4.48
CA ARG A 164 -12.02 -7.08 -5.14
C ARG A 164 -10.87 -7.38 -4.18
N TRP A 165 -10.66 -6.53 -3.17
CA TRP A 165 -9.66 -6.80 -2.14
C TRP A 165 -10.13 -7.88 -1.16
N LEU A 166 -11.41 -7.88 -0.81
CA LEU A 166 -12.03 -8.85 0.10
C LEU A 166 -12.19 -10.25 -0.48
N ALA A 167 -12.26 -10.36 -1.81
CA ALA A 167 -12.49 -11.62 -2.51
C ALA A 167 -11.58 -12.74 -1.95
N PRO A 168 -12.15 -13.88 -1.57
CA PRO A 168 -11.37 -15.01 -1.08
C PRO A 168 -10.48 -15.53 -2.21
N GLY A 169 -9.29 -15.99 -1.84
CA GLY A 169 -8.39 -16.64 -2.78
C GLY A 169 -7.02 -16.93 -2.19
N ALA A 170 -6.28 -17.81 -2.83
CA ALA A 170 -4.91 -18.17 -2.45
C ALA A 170 -3.87 -17.18 -2.98
N GLU A 171 -2.60 -17.34 -2.60
CA GLU A 171 -1.48 -16.50 -3.08
C GLU A 171 -1.26 -16.62 -4.60
N ASP A 172 -1.71 -17.71 -5.22
CA ASP A 172 -1.55 -18.04 -6.64
C ASP A 172 -2.86 -17.87 -7.45
N GLU A 173 -3.90 -17.31 -6.83
CA GLU A 173 -5.13 -16.93 -7.53
C GLU A 173 -5.06 -15.46 -7.96
N PRO A 174 -5.36 -15.12 -9.22
CA PRO A 174 -5.15 -13.76 -9.72
C PRO A 174 -6.08 -12.77 -9.03
N MET A 175 -5.53 -11.61 -8.69
CA MET A 175 -6.28 -10.46 -8.20
C MET A 175 -5.98 -9.25 -9.09
N GLN A 176 -6.97 -8.37 -9.25
CA GLN A 176 -6.74 -7.08 -9.88
C GLN A 176 -5.71 -6.29 -9.05
N PRO A 177 -4.62 -5.77 -9.67
CA PRO A 177 -3.57 -5.12 -8.92
C PRO A 177 -4.07 -3.94 -8.08
N ASP A 178 -4.91 -3.06 -8.64
CA ASP A 178 -5.47 -1.90 -7.92
C ASP A 178 -4.38 -1.12 -7.14
N LEU A 179 -3.22 -0.91 -7.79
CA LEU A 179 -2.03 -0.27 -7.21
C LEU A 179 -1.82 1.14 -7.78
N PRO A 180 -1.15 2.04 -7.04
CA PRO A 180 -0.52 3.24 -7.60
C PRO A 180 0.40 2.89 -8.78
N ALA A 181 0.49 3.79 -9.75
CA ALA A 181 1.22 3.55 -11.00
C ALA A 181 2.68 3.11 -10.77
N GLU A 182 3.38 3.71 -9.81
CA GLU A 182 4.75 3.35 -9.46
C GLU A 182 4.89 1.90 -8.93
N HIS A 183 3.96 1.46 -8.09
CA HIS A 183 3.96 0.12 -7.51
C HIS A 183 3.52 -0.94 -8.54
N PHE A 184 2.57 -0.58 -9.41
CA PHE A 184 2.20 -1.41 -10.55
C PHE A 184 3.38 -1.61 -11.49
N ALA A 185 4.10 -0.52 -11.83
CA ALA A 185 5.26 -0.58 -12.71
C ALA A 185 6.38 -1.45 -12.13
N GLU A 186 6.67 -1.32 -10.83
CA GLU A 186 7.66 -2.16 -10.14
C GLU A 186 7.31 -3.65 -10.24
N LEU A 187 6.06 -4.03 -9.95
CA LEU A 187 5.61 -5.42 -10.04
C LEU A 187 5.59 -5.94 -11.49
N MET A 188 5.16 -5.10 -12.43
CA MET A 188 5.10 -5.47 -13.84
C MET A 188 6.50 -5.75 -14.38
N TRP A 189 7.48 -4.87 -14.14
CA TRP A 189 8.86 -5.10 -14.58
C TRP A 189 9.50 -6.28 -13.85
N THR A 190 9.18 -6.50 -12.57
CA THR A 190 9.61 -7.69 -11.82
C THR A 190 9.05 -8.98 -12.45
N ALA A 191 7.77 -8.99 -12.84
CA ALA A 191 7.14 -10.12 -13.48
C ALA A 191 7.74 -10.37 -14.88
N ALA A 192 7.90 -9.32 -15.69
CA ALA A 192 8.51 -9.40 -17.01
C ALA A 192 9.95 -9.96 -16.94
N ALA A 193 10.76 -9.46 -16.00
CA ALA A 193 12.12 -9.95 -15.77
C ALA A 193 12.14 -11.43 -15.33
N SER A 194 11.21 -11.83 -14.45
CA SER A 194 11.11 -13.22 -13.99
C SER A 194 10.78 -14.19 -15.13
N ILE A 195 9.81 -13.85 -15.97
CA ILE A 195 9.42 -14.64 -17.14
C ILE A 195 10.57 -14.65 -18.16
N MET A 196 11.16 -13.49 -18.46
CA MET A 196 12.26 -13.37 -19.41
C MET A 196 13.48 -14.19 -18.97
N ALA A 197 13.86 -14.15 -17.69
CA ALA A 197 14.97 -14.95 -17.16
C ALA A 197 14.71 -16.45 -17.30
N LEU A 198 13.46 -16.90 -17.10
CA LEU A 198 13.09 -18.30 -17.32
C LEU A 198 13.21 -18.69 -18.80
N VAL A 199 12.73 -17.82 -19.70
CA VAL A 199 12.79 -18.02 -21.14
C VAL A 199 14.25 -18.10 -21.62
N GLN A 200 15.12 -17.19 -21.17
CA GLN A 200 16.54 -17.19 -21.50
C GLN A 200 17.26 -18.46 -21.01
N ARG A 201 16.91 -19.00 -19.84
CA ARG A 201 17.46 -20.29 -19.37
C ARG A 201 17.01 -21.49 -20.20
N SER A 202 15.88 -21.37 -20.90
CA SER A 202 15.25 -22.47 -21.64
C SER A 202 15.56 -22.46 -23.13
N ALA A 203 15.98 -21.31 -23.66
CA ALA A 203 16.27 -21.10 -25.07
C ALA A 203 17.79 -21.03 -25.29
N SER A 204 18.27 -21.63 -26.37
CA SER A 204 19.62 -21.33 -26.92
C SER A 204 19.63 -20.06 -27.77
N THR A 205 18.55 -19.26 -27.70
CA THR A 205 18.33 -18.05 -28.49
C THR A 205 19.01 -16.85 -27.82
N ASP A 206 19.47 -15.90 -28.63
CA ASP A 206 20.12 -14.68 -28.18
C ASP A 206 19.17 -13.83 -27.30
N ALA A 207 19.61 -13.52 -26.08
CA ALA A 207 18.82 -12.80 -25.08
C ALA A 207 18.37 -11.42 -25.57
N ASP A 208 19.18 -10.81 -26.45
CA ASP A 208 18.96 -9.48 -27.01
C ASP A 208 17.77 -9.44 -27.97
N MET A 209 17.35 -10.58 -28.54
CA MET A 209 16.17 -10.63 -29.42
C MET A 209 14.83 -10.63 -28.66
N MET A 210 14.84 -11.00 -27.38
CA MET A 210 13.62 -11.20 -26.60
C MET A 210 13.21 -9.94 -25.82
N LEU A 211 14.18 -9.11 -25.43
CA LEU A 211 13.92 -7.89 -24.65
C LEU A 211 12.87 -6.95 -25.29
N PRO A 212 12.90 -6.64 -26.60
CA PRO A 212 11.91 -5.74 -27.21
C PRO A 212 10.47 -6.25 -27.12
N ALA A 213 10.27 -7.57 -27.13
CA ALA A 213 8.95 -8.17 -26.99
C ALA A 213 8.39 -7.97 -25.56
N PHE A 214 9.22 -8.18 -24.54
CA PHE A 214 8.85 -7.96 -23.15
C PHE A 214 8.64 -6.47 -22.83
N GLU A 215 9.49 -5.59 -23.36
CA GLU A 215 9.32 -4.14 -23.22
C GLU A 215 7.99 -3.69 -23.83
N LYS A 216 7.70 -4.13 -25.07
CA LYS A 216 6.43 -3.79 -25.73
C LYS A 216 5.23 -4.27 -24.94
N ALA A 217 5.25 -5.53 -24.48
CA ALA A 217 4.17 -6.07 -23.65
C ALA A 217 4.00 -5.28 -22.35
N GLY A 218 5.11 -4.97 -21.68
CA GLY A 218 5.11 -4.18 -20.44
C GLY A 218 4.54 -2.79 -20.64
N TRP A 219 4.95 -2.07 -21.69
CA TRP A 219 4.41 -0.75 -22.01
C TRP A 219 2.92 -0.77 -22.35
N THR A 220 2.43 -1.81 -23.05
CA THR A 220 0.98 -2.00 -23.26
C THR A 220 0.25 -2.06 -21.93
N LEU A 221 0.68 -2.95 -21.01
CA LEU A 221 0.06 -3.09 -19.70
C LEU A 221 0.13 -1.80 -18.86
N LEU A 222 1.26 -1.09 -18.90
CA LEU A 222 1.41 0.20 -18.21
C LEU A 222 0.43 1.25 -18.75
N SER A 223 0.20 1.28 -20.06
CA SER A 223 -0.72 2.24 -20.68
C SER A 223 -2.20 1.95 -20.40
N GLU A 224 -2.53 0.68 -20.11
CA GLU A 224 -3.88 0.23 -19.78
C GLU A 224 -4.17 0.30 -18.27
N HIS A 225 -3.15 0.47 -17.43
CA HIS A 225 -3.30 0.57 -15.99
C HIS A 225 -3.97 1.88 -15.58
N ASP A 226 -5.04 1.76 -14.80
CA ASP A 226 -5.81 2.88 -14.28
C ASP A 226 -5.85 2.81 -12.75
N GLU A 227 -4.95 3.56 -12.10
CA GLU A 227 -4.87 3.65 -10.64
C GLU A 227 -6.12 4.25 -10.01
N THR A 228 -6.94 4.98 -10.79
CA THR A 228 -8.17 5.57 -10.27
C THR A 228 -9.20 4.49 -9.92
N ARG A 229 -9.09 3.27 -10.45
CA ARG A 229 -10.04 2.20 -10.15
C ARG A 229 -9.85 1.57 -8.77
N GLY A 230 -8.74 1.88 -8.09
CA GLY A 230 -8.42 1.33 -6.78
C GLY A 230 -9.33 1.85 -5.65
N PRO A 231 -9.45 1.10 -4.53
CA PRO A 231 -10.32 1.47 -3.40
C PRO A 231 -10.01 2.84 -2.78
N ILE A 232 -8.73 3.21 -2.65
CA ILE A 232 -8.33 4.50 -2.09
C ILE A 232 -8.85 5.65 -2.97
N ALA A 233 -8.61 5.57 -4.28
CA ALA A 233 -9.11 6.56 -5.24
C ALA A 233 -10.64 6.59 -5.32
N ALA A 234 -11.31 5.44 -5.14
CA ALA A 234 -12.77 5.38 -5.06
C ALA A 234 -13.31 6.09 -3.80
N ALA A 235 -12.66 5.94 -2.65
CA ALA A 235 -13.03 6.64 -1.42
C ALA A 235 -12.82 8.16 -1.55
N GLU A 236 -11.72 8.59 -2.14
CA GLU A 236 -11.48 10.01 -2.44
C GLU A 236 -12.51 10.60 -3.41
N ARG A 237 -12.89 9.85 -4.45
CA ARG A 237 -13.97 10.24 -5.36
C ARG A 237 -15.28 10.42 -4.62
N LEU A 238 -15.66 9.48 -3.76
CA LEU A 238 -16.87 9.58 -2.95
C LEU A 238 -16.87 10.84 -2.09
N VAL A 239 -15.76 11.12 -1.39
CA VAL A 239 -15.62 12.35 -0.59
C VAL A 239 -15.70 13.61 -1.45
N ARG A 240 -15.18 13.57 -2.68
CA ARG A 240 -15.31 14.67 -3.64
C ARG A 240 -16.75 14.88 -4.10
N CYS A 241 -17.50 13.81 -4.37
CA CYS A 241 -18.92 13.86 -4.73
C CYS A 241 -19.79 14.42 -3.58
N LEU A 242 -19.41 14.19 -2.32
CA LEU A 242 -20.11 14.77 -1.18
C LEU A 242 -19.93 16.30 -1.08
N GLY A 243 -18.87 16.88 -1.64
CA GLY A 243 -18.59 18.31 -1.57
C GLY A 243 -18.49 18.82 -0.12
N GLU A 244 -19.14 19.94 0.18
CA GLU A 244 -19.20 20.52 1.53
C GLU A 244 -19.84 19.58 2.56
N ARG A 245 -20.66 18.61 2.13
CA ARG A 245 -21.29 17.65 3.03
C ARG A 245 -20.29 16.66 3.63
N ALA A 246 -19.11 16.50 3.03
CA ALA A 246 -18.02 15.73 3.62
C ALA A 246 -17.50 16.34 4.94
N ASP A 247 -17.73 17.63 5.14
CA ASP A 247 -17.27 18.37 6.32
C ASP A 247 -18.28 18.34 7.48
N ALA A 248 -19.42 17.65 7.31
CA ALA A 248 -20.42 17.42 8.36
C ALA A 248 -19.82 16.67 9.56
N PRO A 249 -19.91 17.20 10.80
CA PRO A 249 -19.15 16.69 11.94
C PRO A 249 -19.46 15.22 12.28
N GLU A 250 -20.68 14.77 12.02
CA GLU A 250 -21.17 13.42 12.31
C GLU A 250 -20.57 12.37 11.37
N LEU A 251 -20.13 12.76 10.18
CA LEU A 251 -19.82 11.85 9.08
C LEU A 251 -18.53 11.03 9.31
N LEU A 252 -17.56 11.60 10.04
CA LEU A 252 -16.37 10.85 10.48
C LEU A 252 -16.71 9.77 11.51
N GLY A 253 -17.46 10.13 12.55
CA GLY A 253 -17.90 9.20 13.58
C GLY A 253 -18.75 8.08 13.00
N ALA A 254 -19.63 8.42 12.05
CA ALA A 254 -20.43 7.48 11.29
C ALA A 254 -19.59 6.50 10.45
N ALA A 255 -18.61 7.01 9.69
CA ALA A 255 -17.74 6.17 8.89
C ALA A 255 -16.94 5.19 9.76
N LEU A 256 -16.44 5.65 10.91
CA LEU A 256 -15.74 4.78 11.87
C LEU A 256 -16.69 3.77 12.54
N GLY A 257 -17.88 4.21 12.96
CA GLY A 257 -18.90 3.35 13.58
C GLY A 257 -19.35 2.24 12.64
N GLN A 258 -19.55 2.56 11.35
CA GLN A 258 -19.87 1.60 10.29
C GLN A 258 -18.65 0.85 9.76
N ARG A 259 -17.48 1.01 10.38
CA ARG A 259 -16.21 0.37 9.97
C ARG A 259 -15.85 0.60 8.49
N ARG A 260 -16.28 1.72 7.91
CA ARG A 260 -15.92 2.17 6.55
C ARG A 260 -14.56 2.87 6.59
N PHE A 261 -13.50 2.11 6.81
CA PHE A 261 -12.17 2.66 7.10
C PHE A 261 -11.57 3.50 5.97
N LEU A 262 -11.78 3.11 4.71
CA LEU A 262 -11.30 3.92 3.57
C LEU A 262 -12.08 5.24 3.42
N LEU A 263 -13.39 5.23 3.67
CA LEU A 263 -14.18 6.45 3.74
C LEU A 263 -13.70 7.33 4.90
N PHE A 264 -13.50 6.77 6.09
CA PHE A 264 -12.93 7.47 7.24
C PHE A 264 -11.56 8.09 6.91
N ALA A 265 -10.67 7.34 6.24
CA ALA A 265 -9.37 7.82 5.81
C ALA A 265 -9.49 9.00 4.82
N ALA A 266 -10.36 8.89 3.81
CA ALA A 266 -10.56 9.95 2.81
C ALA A 266 -11.16 11.23 3.42
N LEU A 267 -12.09 11.11 4.36
CA LEU A 267 -12.66 12.24 5.09
C LEU A 267 -11.63 12.92 5.98
N THR A 268 -10.84 12.12 6.71
CA THR A 268 -9.74 12.60 7.54
C THR A 268 -8.70 13.32 6.69
N ALA A 269 -8.33 12.74 5.55
CA ALA A 269 -7.41 13.30 4.58
C ALA A 269 -7.91 14.65 4.06
N ARG A 270 -9.19 14.77 3.70
CA ARG A 270 -9.80 16.04 3.32
C ARG A 270 -9.69 17.10 4.43
N ARG A 271 -10.13 16.78 5.66
CA ARG A 271 -10.14 17.74 6.78
C ARG A 271 -8.75 18.20 7.19
N LEU A 272 -7.80 17.27 7.20
CA LEU A 272 -6.43 17.54 7.61
C LEU A 272 -5.51 17.91 6.45
N ARG A 273 -6.02 17.99 5.21
CA ARG A 273 -5.25 18.27 3.98
C ARG A 273 -4.04 17.34 3.82
N MET A 274 -4.29 16.05 4.00
CA MET A 274 -3.31 14.98 3.85
C MET A 274 -3.68 14.11 2.65
N ASP A 275 -2.73 13.29 2.23
CA ASP A 275 -2.96 12.23 1.24
C ASP A 275 -3.75 11.07 1.88
N CYS A 276 -4.74 10.51 1.16
CA CYS A 276 -5.58 9.45 1.71
C CYS A 276 -4.82 8.15 1.97
N ALA A 277 -3.87 7.79 1.10
CA ALA A 277 -3.04 6.60 1.31
C ALA A 277 -2.14 6.78 2.53
N HIS A 278 -1.62 8.00 2.76
CA HIS A 278 -0.85 8.29 3.97
C HIS A 278 -1.72 8.20 5.25
N VAL A 279 -2.97 8.65 5.22
CA VAL A 279 -3.88 8.45 6.37
C VAL A 279 -4.16 6.96 6.59
N ALA A 280 -4.37 6.17 5.53
CA ALA A 280 -4.53 4.73 5.64
C ALA A 280 -3.28 4.04 6.22
N ASP A 281 -2.08 4.44 5.80
CA ASP A 281 -0.80 4.01 6.39
C ASP A 281 -0.74 4.33 7.89
N ILE A 282 -1.22 5.51 8.30
CA ILE A 282 -1.30 5.88 9.72
C ILE A 282 -2.28 5.01 10.49
N LEU A 283 -3.39 4.57 9.89
CA LEU A 283 -4.32 3.68 10.56
C LEU A 283 -3.74 2.28 10.76
N VAL A 284 -2.97 1.78 9.79
CA VAL A 284 -2.51 0.39 9.79
C VAL A 284 -1.13 0.24 10.44
N MET A 285 -0.15 1.04 10.01
CA MET A 285 1.28 0.76 10.24
C MET A 285 2.04 1.84 11.02
N SER A 286 1.66 3.12 10.96
CA SER A 286 2.46 4.19 11.60
C SER A 286 2.47 4.12 13.13
N PRO A 287 3.39 4.81 13.82
CA PRO A 287 3.37 4.92 15.28
C PRO A 287 2.03 5.40 15.83
N VAL A 288 1.62 4.86 16.99
CA VAL A 288 0.35 5.22 17.65
C VAL A 288 0.27 6.71 18.01
N ALA A 289 1.42 7.36 18.22
CA ALA A 289 1.48 8.81 18.43
C ALA A 289 0.96 9.62 17.22
N GLU A 290 1.15 9.14 15.99
CA GLU A 290 0.60 9.80 14.79
C GLU A 290 -0.92 9.64 14.75
N LEU A 291 -1.44 8.46 15.13
CA LEU A 291 -2.87 8.20 15.25
C LEU A 291 -3.52 9.11 16.32
N ALA A 292 -2.87 9.26 17.48
CA ALA A 292 -3.28 10.19 18.52
C ALA A 292 -3.34 11.64 18.01
N ALA A 293 -2.32 12.07 17.26
CA ALA A 293 -2.30 13.40 16.66
C ALA A 293 -3.44 13.61 15.66
N LEU A 294 -3.74 12.62 14.79
CA LEU A 294 -4.89 12.70 13.90
C LEU A 294 -6.19 12.83 14.69
N CYS A 295 -6.42 11.95 15.67
CA CYS A 295 -7.66 11.95 16.46
C CYS A 295 -7.87 13.27 17.21
N ARG A 296 -6.81 13.80 17.85
CA ARG A 296 -6.88 15.08 18.59
C ARG A 296 -7.10 16.27 17.66
N SER A 297 -6.44 16.32 16.51
CA SER A 297 -6.60 17.41 15.52
C SER A 297 -7.99 17.41 14.86
N LEU A 298 -8.69 16.28 14.89
CA LEU A 298 -10.08 16.14 14.43
C LEU A 298 -11.10 16.49 15.53
N GLY A 299 -10.65 16.83 16.74
CA GLY A 299 -11.52 17.10 17.89
C GLY A 299 -12.05 15.83 18.59
N GLY A 300 -11.39 14.68 18.40
CA GLY A 300 -11.79 13.42 19.00
C GLY A 300 -11.71 13.44 20.54
N SER A 301 -12.74 12.91 21.19
CA SER A 301 -12.75 12.71 22.64
C SER A 301 -11.84 11.55 23.05
N ASP A 302 -11.56 11.44 24.36
CA ASP A 302 -10.84 10.29 24.91
C ASP A 302 -11.60 8.96 24.69
N ALA A 303 -12.93 9.02 24.55
CA ALA A 303 -13.73 7.85 24.21
C ALA A 303 -13.50 7.45 22.75
N ASP A 304 -13.56 8.41 21.83
CA ASP A 304 -13.35 8.16 20.39
C ASP A 304 -11.98 7.56 20.12
N TYR A 305 -10.94 8.10 20.77
CA TYR A 305 -9.58 7.58 20.62
C TYR A 305 -9.45 6.13 21.10
N ARG A 306 -10.04 5.79 22.26
CA ARG A 306 -10.05 4.40 22.76
C ARG A 306 -10.83 3.47 21.84
N HIS A 307 -11.98 3.91 21.32
CA HIS A 307 -12.76 3.14 20.34
C HIS A 307 -11.97 2.90 19.06
N LEU A 308 -11.25 3.91 18.57
CA LEU A 308 -10.36 3.78 17.41
C LEU A 308 -9.23 2.77 17.66
N LEU A 309 -8.57 2.82 18.82
CA LEU A 309 -7.54 1.84 19.18
C LEU A 309 -8.09 0.42 19.23
N LEU A 310 -9.29 0.23 19.79
CA LEU A 310 -9.96 -1.08 19.83
C LEU A 310 -10.29 -1.58 18.42
N ALA A 311 -10.79 -0.71 17.54
CA ALA A 311 -11.09 -1.05 16.15
C ALA A 311 -9.86 -1.46 15.35
N LEU A 312 -8.67 -0.93 15.69
CA LEU A 312 -7.42 -1.20 14.97
C LEU A 312 -6.61 -2.39 15.50
N ARG A 313 -7.02 -3.02 16.62
CA ARG A 313 -6.38 -4.24 17.17
C ARG A 313 -6.11 -5.35 16.15
N PRO A 314 -6.99 -5.64 15.17
CA PRO A 314 -6.78 -6.74 14.22
C PRO A 314 -5.54 -6.56 13.35
N VAL A 315 -5.14 -5.31 13.10
CA VAL A 315 -4.00 -4.96 12.24
C VAL A 315 -2.80 -4.46 13.04
N ARG A 316 -3.00 -4.13 14.33
CA ARG A 316 -1.97 -3.68 15.25
C ARG A 316 -1.90 -4.61 16.47
N PRO A 317 -1.25 -5.77 16.37
CA PRO A 317 -1.16 -6.73 17.47
C PRO A 317 -0.44 -6.18 18.72
N SER A 318 0.33 -5.08 18.58
CA SER A 318 0.94 -4.35 19.69
C SER A 318 -0.08 -3.63 20.59
N LEU A 319 -1.32 -3.40 20.13
CA LEU A 319 -2.41 -2.80 20.90
C LEU A 319 -3.05 -3.82 21.86
N THR A 320 -2.27 -4.24 22.85
CA THR A 320 -2.76 -5.00 24.02
C THR A 320 -3.61 -4.11 24.92
N ASP A 321 -4.45 -4.69 25.80
CA ASP A 321 -5.27 -3.91 26.73
C ASP A 321 -4.42 -2.96 27.60
N ALA A 322 -3.25 -3.41 28.04
CA ALA A 322 -2.31 -2.59 28.80
C ALA A 322 -1.73 -1.44 27.94
N ALA A 323 -1.40 -1.71 26.68
CA ALA A 323 -0.93 -0.66 25.76
C ALA A 323 -2.03 0.38 25.50
N ILE A 324 -3.29 -0.04 25.33
CA ILE A 324 -4.42 0.87 25.12
C ILE A 324 -4.61 1.82 26.32
N ILE A 325 -4.46 1.32 27.55
CA ILE A 325 -4.53 2.16 28.77
C ILE A 325 -3.42 3.22 28.76
N ILE A 326 -2.17 2.81 28.50
CA ILE A 326 -1.02 3.72 28.43
C ILE A 326 -1.21 4.78 27.33
N GLU A 327 -1.68 4.37 26.16
CA GLU A 327 -1.92 5.28 25.05
C GLU A 327 -3.09 6.24 25.33
N ALA A 328 -4.11 5.80 26.07
CA ALA A 328 -5.21 6.67 26.51
C ALA A 328 -4.71 7.76 27.49
N GLU A 329 -3.84 7.42 28.43
CA GLU A 329 -3.21 8.40 29.34
C GLU A 329 -2.33 9.40 28.55
N ARG A 330 -1.56 8.92 27.57
CA ARG A 330 -0.77 9.78 26.68
C ARG A 330 -1.66 10.71 25.86
N TYR A 331 -2.78 10.22 25.38
CA TYR A 331 -3.75 11.01 24.62
C TYR A 331 -4.35 12.14 25.46
N GLN A 332 -4.66 11.88 26.74
CA GLN A 332 -5.15 12.90 27.68
C GLN A 332 -4.14 14.02 27.91
N ALA A 333 -2.84 13.68 27.92
CA ALA A 333 -1.77 14.67 28.04
C ALA A 333 -1.47 15.41 26.72
N LEU A 334 -1.95 14.92 25.57
CA LEU A 334 -1.71 15.52 24.26
C LEU A 334 -2.62 16.71 24.02
N THR A 335 -2.03 17.91 23.95
CA THR A 335 -2.74 19.15 23.63
C THR A 335 -3.07 19.26 22.14
N GLU A 336 -4.11 20.02 21.80
CA GLU A 336 -4.47 20.31 20.40
C GLU A 336 -3.31 20.95 19.63
N ALA A 337 -2.60 21.92 20.22
CA ALA A 337 -1.46 22.58 19.58
C ALA A 337 -0.31 21.61 19.26
N GLN A 338 -0.06 20.61 20.11
CA GLN A 338 0.93 19.57 19.85
C GLN A 338 0.47 18.64 18.72
N ALA A 339 -0.81 18.24 18.74
CA ALA A 339 -1.40 17.40 17.72
C ALA A 339 -1.35 18.07 16.34
N ASP A 340 -1.77 19.35 16.26
CA ASP A 340 -1.71 20.15 15.04
C ASP A 340 -0.27 20.32 14.55
N GLY A 341 0.68 20.51 15.46
CA GLY A 341 2.11 20.56 15.13
C GLY A 341 2.61 19.27 14.47
N LEU A 342 2.21 18.12 15.01
CA LEU A 342 2.54 16.80 14.45
C LEU A 342 1.85 16.60 13.09
N VAL A 343 0.55 16.88 12.97
CA VAL A 343 -0.19 16.77 11.70
C VAL A 343 0.39 17.68 10.62
N ASN A 344 0.77 18.91 10.97
CA ASN A 344 1.45 19.82 10.05
C ASN A 344 2.76 19.23 9.53
N ALA A 345 3.53 18.54 10.38
CA ALA A 345 4.73 17.84 9.94
C ALA A 345 4.37 16.70 8.98
N LEU A 346 3.32 15.91 9.26
CA LEU A 346 2.87 14.78 8.45
C LEU A 346 2.40 15.17 7.04
N ARG A 347 2.00 16.43 6.80
CA ARG A 347 1.70 16.94 5.45
C ARG A 347 2.92 17.03 4.53
N ALA A 348 4.13 17.08 5.11
CA ALA A 348 5.35 17.13 4.31
C ALA A 348 5.65 15.76 3.67
N PRO A 349 6.26 15.74 2.47
CA PRO A 349 6.66 14.49 1.82
C PRO A 349 7.50 13.61 2.74
N ARG A 350 7.22 12.29 2.75
CA ARG A 350 7.90 11.32 3.63
C ARG A 350 9.42 11.36 3.50
N ALA A 351 9.93 11.53 2.28
CA ALA A 351 11.36 11.65 2.01
C ALA A 351 12.00 12.87 2.70
N LEU A 352 11.30 14.01 2.73
CA LEU A 352 11.76 15.20 3.43
C LEU A 352 11.74 14.99 4.95
N ARG A 353 10.64 14.44 5.48
CA ARG A 353 10.52 14.13 6.92
C ARG A 353 11.64 13.23 7.41
N ALA A 354 11.89 12.12 6.70
CA ALA A 354 12.96 11.18 7.04
C ALA A 354 14.35 11.86 7.10
N LYS A 355 14.65 12.75 6.15
CA LYS A 355 15.91 13.52 6.16
C LYS A 355 15.99 14.49 7.33
N LEU A 356 14.90 15.20 7.64
CA LEU A 356 14.85 16.12 8.78
C LEU A 356 15.03 15.39 10.11
N ASP A 357 14.38 14.23 10.27
CA ASP A 357 14.49 13.43 11.48
C ASP A 357 15.91 12.86 11.65
N HIS A 358 16.53 12.40 10.57
CA HIS A 358 17.93 11.99 10.59
C HIS A 358 18.86 13.15 10.99
N LEU A 359 18.69 14.33 10.40
CA LEU A 359 19.50 15.50 10.74
C LEU A 359 19.32 15.90 12.21
N ARG A 360 18.10 15.84 12.76
CA ARG A 360 17.83 16.11 14.18
C ARG A 360 18.53 15.13 15.12
N GLN A 361 18.68 13.87 14.72
CA GLN A 361 19.38 12.85 15.52
C GLN A 361 20.91 12.99 15.46
N VAL A 362 21.46 13.51 14.36
CA VAL A 362 22.91 13.66 14.16
C VAL A 362 23.45 15.01 14.68
N THR A 363 22.58 16.03 14.81
CA THR A 363 22.99 17.38 15.27
C THR A 363 22.91 17.54 16.80
N ILE A 364 22.89 16.44 17.57
CA ILE A 364 22.92 16.44 19.04
C ILE A 364 24.31 16.03 19.52
#